data_AF-A0A958YSD9-F1
#
_entry.id   AF-A0A958YSD9-F1
#
_cell.length_a   1.000
_cell.length_b   1.000
_cell.length_c   1.000
_cell.angle_alpha   90.00
_cell.angle_beta   90.00
_cell.angle_gamma   90.00
#
_symmetry.space_group_name_H-M   'P 1'
#
loop_
_entity.id
_entity.type
_entity.pdbx_description
1 polymer ?
#
loop_
_entity_poly.entity_id
_entity_poly.type
_entity_poly.pdbx_seq_one_letter_code
_entity_poly.pdbx_strand_id
1 'polypeptide(L)'
;MRIHFIAIGGSAMHNLALALHQKGDTVTGSDDEVFEPSKSRLKNKGLLPEKEGWFPEKLTSEIDAVILGMHAKADNPELLRAKEL
;
A
#
# COMPACT_ATOMS: atom_id res chain seq x y z
N MET A 1 6.94 5.07 11.70
CA MET A 1 5.53 4.63 11.65
C MET A 1 5.41 3.44 10.72
N ARG A 2 4.44 2.56 10.96
CA ARG A 2 4.01 1.48 10.07
C ARG A 2 2.82 1.95 9.26
N ILE A 3 3.04 2.12 7.97
CA ILE A 3 2.06 2.71 7.05
C ILE A 3 1.73 1.67 5.99
N HIS A 4 0.43 1.43 5.78
CA HIS A 4 -0.05 0.52 4.76
C HIS A 4 -0.80 1.29 3.66
N PHE A 5 -0.44 1.03 2.41
CA PHE A 5 -1.06 1.62 1.23
C PHE A 5 -2.03 0.64 0.60
N ILE A 6 -3.27 1.05 0.41
CA ILE A 6 -4.24 0.34 -0.43
C ILE A 6 -4.23 1.03 -1.79
N ALA A 7 -3.95 0.29 -2.87
CA ALA A 7 -3.67 0.79 -4.22
C ALA A 7 -2.33 1.55 -4.35
N ILE A 8 -1.24 0.93 -3.90
CA ILE A 8 0.11 1.52 -3.85
C ILE A 8 0.70 1.88 -5.22
N GLY A 9 0.29 1.20 -6.28
CA GLY A 9 0.71 1.39 -7.67
C GLY A 9 0.19 2.67 -8.32
N GLY A 10 -0.78 3.36 -7.70
CA GLY A 10 -1.30 4.63 -8.21
C GLY A 10 -0.20 5.68 -8.48
N SER A 11 -0.43 6.56 -9.46
CA SER A 11 0.56 7.56 -9.93
C SER A 11 1.07 8.49 -8.82
N ALA A 12 0.19 8.94 -7.93
CA ALA A 12 0.57 9.70 -6.74
C ALA A 12 1.01 8.78 -5.58
N MET A 13 0.35 7.62 -5.44
CA MET A 13 0.52 6.70 -4.31
C MET A 13 1.94 6.15 -4.22
N HIS A 14 2.50 5.66 -5.33
CA HIS A 14 3.84 5.07 -5.30
C HIS A 14 4.91 6.11 -4.93
N ASN A 15 4.77 7.35 -5.38
CA ASN A 15 5.71 8.42 -5.04
C ASN A 15 5.64 8.78 -3.54
N LEU A 16 4.43 8.80 -2.97
CA LEU A 16 4.26 9.01 -1.52
C LEU A 16 4.84 7.85 -0.72
N ALA A 17 4.59 6.60 -1.13
CA ALA A 17 5.17 5.41 -0.51
C ALA A 17 6.71 5.45 -0.52
N LEU A 18 7.31 5.85 -1.65
CA LEU A 18 8.76 6.03 -1.78
C LEU A 18 9.29 7.13 -0.86
N ALA A 19 8.59 8.25 -0.74
CA ALA A 19 9.00 9.35 0.13
C ALA A 19 8.93 8.97 1.62
N LEU A 20 7.87 8.29 2.04
CA LEU A 20 7.72 7.81 3.43
C LEU A 20 8.77 6.74 3.76
N HIS A 21 9.05 5.84 2.83
CA HIS A 21 10.14 4.87 2.98
C HIS A 21 11.51 5.57 3.12
N GLN A 22 11.79 6.59 2.30
CA GLN A 22 13.03 7.38 2.40
C GLN A 22 13.13 8.16 3.72
N LYS A 23 12.01 8.59 4.30
CA LYS A 23 11.95 9.23 5.62
C LYS A 23 12.27 8.24 6.76
N GLY A 24 12.23 6.93 6.51
CA GLY A 24 12.49 5.88 7.50
C GLY A 24 11.22 5.23 8.07
N ASP A 25 10.05 5.51 7.50
CA ASP A 25 8.82 4.82 7.87
C ASP A 25 8.80 3.39 7.29
N THR A 26 8.19 2.45 8.01
CA THR A 26 7.95 1.09 7.53
C THR A 26 6.74 1.12 6.60
N VAL A 27 6.98 0.97 5.31
CA VAL A 27 5.93 1.08 4.29
C VAL A 27 5.62 -0.30 3.73
N THR A 28 4.32 -0.62 3.69
CA THR A 28 3.78 -1.80 3.01
C THR A 28 2.63 -1.36 2.10
N GLY A 29 2.23 -2.21 1.17
CA GLY A 29 1.03 -1.95 0.39
C GLY A 29 0.57 -3.13 -0.44
N SER A 30 -0.59 -2.91 -1.02
CA SER A 30 -1.35 -3.84 -1.86
C SER A 30 -1.82 -3.11 -3.12
N ASP A 31 -1.99 -3.86 -4.20
CA ASP A 31 -2.62 -3.39 -5.43
C ASP A 31 -3.05 -4.59 -6.25
N ASP A 32 -4.16 -4.48 -6.97
CA ASP A 32 -4.60 -5.53 -7.90
C ASP A 32 -3.77 -5.55 -9.18
N GLU A 33 -3.34 -4.39 -9.68
CA GLU A 33 -2.44 -4.29 -10.82
C GLU A 33 -1.43 -3.15 -10.65
N VAL A 34 -0.13 -3.46 -10.83
CA VAL A 34 0.94 -2.44 -10.79
C VAL A 34 1.64 -2.35 -12.13
N PHE A 35 1.51 -1.19 -12.77
CA PHE A 35 2.09 -0.90 -14.09
C PHE A 35 3.40 -0.11 -14.01
N GLU A 36 4.11 0.02 -15.13
CA GLU A 36 5.22 0.97 -15.24
C GLU A 36 4.69 2.42 -15.27
N PRO A 37 5.39 3.40 -14.67
CA PRO A 37 6.72 3.30 -14.04
C PRO A 37 6.69 2.89 -12.56
N SER A 38 5.51 2.75 -11.94
CA SER A 38 5.37 2.43 -10.52
C SER A 38 6.00 1.08 -10.15
N LYS A 39 5.84 0.07 -11.01
CA LYS A 39 6.30 -1.30 -10.77
C LYS A 39 7.80 -1.38 -10.53
N SER A 40 8.61 -0.90 -11.48
CA SER A 40 10.07 -0.89 -11.36
C SER A 40 10.54 -0.03 -10.18
N ARG A 41 9.91 1.14 -9.97
CA ARG A 41 10.27 2.05 -8.86
C ARG A 41 10.04 1.43 -7.49
N LEU A 42 8.87 0.83 -7.27
CA LEU A 42 8.54 0.13 -6.03
C LEU A 42 9.46 -1.08 -5.83
N LYS A 43 9.70 -1.87 -6.89
CA LYS A 43 10.57 -3.04 -6.85
C LYS A 43 11.99 -2.69 -6.41
N ASN A 44 12.56 -1.62 -6.97
CA ASN A 44 13.91 -1.16 -6.67
C ASN A 44 14.10 -0.71 -5.21
N LYS A 45 13.02 -0.48 -4.47
CA LYS A 45 13.04 -0.16 -3.04
C LYS A 45 12.48 -1.28 -2.16
N GLY A 46 12.18 -2.45 -2.73
CA GLY A 46 11.59 -3.57 -1.99
C GLY A 46 10.17 -3.30 -1.50
N LEU A 47 9.45 -2.37 -2.13
CA LEU A 47 8.08 -1.98 -1.78
C LEU A 47 7.03 -2.56 -2.72
N LEU A 48 7.45 -3.25 -3.79
CA LEU A 48 6.52 -3.90 -4.70
C LEU A 48 5.85 -5.08 -3.96
N PRO A 49 4.51 -5.19 -3.96
CA PRO A 49 3.83 -6.33 -3.39
C PRO A 49 4.35 -7.63 -4.01
N GLU A 50 4.61 -8.66 -3.19
CA GLU A 50 5.06 -9.98 -3.68
C GLU A 50 4.00 -10.66 -4.56
N LYS A 51 2.73 -10.37 -4.30
CA LYS A 51 1.57 -10.85 -5.03
C LYS A 51 0.63 -9.68 -5.25
N GLU A 52 0.04 -9.65 -6.44
CA GLU A 52 -1.07 -8.78 -6.80
C GLU A 52 -2.35 -9.21 -6.05
N GLY A 53 -3.18 -8.24 -5.67
CA GLY A 53 -4.42 -8.43 -4.92
C GLY A 53 -4.46 -7.74 -3.56
N TRP A 54 -5.46 -8.13 -2.77
CA TRP A 54 -5.81 -7.53 -1.49
C TRP A 54 -5.70 -8.59 -0.38
N PHE A 55 -5.07 -8.24 0.73
CA PHE A 55 -4.68 -9.14 1.81
C PHE A 55 -5.13 -8.56 3.18
N PRO A 56 -6.43 -8.63 3.52
CA PRO A 56 -6.94 -8.11 4.80
C PRO A 56 -6.19 -8.67 6.01
N GLU A 57 -5.67 -9.90 5.93
CA GLU A 57 -4.86 -10.53 6.97
C GLU A 57 -3.53 -9.80 7.26
N LYS A 58 -3.04 -8.97 6.35
CA LYS A 58 -1.84 -8.13 6.57
C LYS A 58 -2.15 -6.88 7.37
N LEU A 59 -3.42 -6.51 7.53
CA LEU A 59 -3.82 -5.39 8.38
C LEU A 59 -3.92 -5.83 9.84
N THR A 60 -2.92 -5.41 10.62
CA THR A 60 -2.81 -5.68 12.05
C THR A 60 -2.89 -4.36 12.83
N SER A 61 -3.14 -4.45 14.14
CA SER A 61 -3.13 -3.29 15.04
C SER A 61 -1.76 -2.63 15.21
N GLU A 62 -0.71 -3.18 14.59
CA GLU A 62 0.62 -2.57 14.55
C GLU A 62 0.77 -1.52 13.44
N ILE A 63 -0.24 -1.38 12.56
CA ILE A 63 -0.29 -0.35 11.52
C ILE A 63 -0.76 0.96 12.16
N ASP A 64 0.06 2.00 12.07
CA ASP A 64 -0.25 3.32 12.61
C ASP A 64 -1.19 4.10 11.68
N ALA A 65 -1.13 3.85 10.37
CA ALA A 65 -1.94 4.55 9.39
C ALA A 65 -2.17 3.71 8.12
N VAL A 66 -3.38 3.85 7.57
CA VAL A 66 -3.75 3.32 6.25
C VAL A 66 -3.97 4.48 5.28
N ILE A 67 -3.29 4.44 4.13
CA ILE A 67 -3.46 5.43 3.06
C ILE A 67 -4.25 4.77 1.92
N LEU A 68 -5.47 5.26 1.71
CA LEU A 68 -6.39 4.75 0.71
C LEU A 68 -6.22 5.47 -0.63
N GLY A 69 -5.81 4.75 -1.66
CA GLY A 69 -5.76 5.26 -3.03
C GLY A 69 -7.13 5.26 -3.70
N MET A 70 -7.32 6.10 -4.72
CA MET A 70 -8.62 6.32 -5.38
C MET A 70 -9.24 5.08 -6.05
N HIS A 71 -8.44 4.06 -6.36
CA HIS A 71 -8.92 2.82 -6.98
C HIS A 71 -9.49 1.82 -5.97
N ALA A 72 -9.20 2.01 -4.69
CA ALA A 72 -9.73 1.18 -3.64
C ALA A 72 -11.18 1.56 -3.34
N LYS A 73 -12.11 0.69 -3.73
CA LYS A 73 -13.55 0.86 -3.53
C LYS A 73 -13.95 0.64 -2.08
N ALA A 74 -15.18 1.06 -1.74
CA ALA A 74 -15.73 0.94 -0.39
C ALA A 74 -15.87 -0.50 0.12
N ASP A 75 -15.94 -1.47 -0.79
CA ASP A 75 -16.02 -2.91 -0.55
C ASP A 75 -14.65 -3.60 -0.54
N ASN A 76 -13.55 -2.86 -0.66
CA ASN A 76 -12.22 -3.42 -0.58
C ASN A 76 -12.01 -4.13 0.78
N PRO A 77 -11.57 -5.39 0.80
CA PRO A 77 -11.50 -6.19 2.03
C PRO A 77 -10.49 -5.63 3.04
N GLU A 78 -9.39 -5.03 2.57
CA GLU A 78 -8.41 -4.37 3.44
C GLU A 78 -8.98 -3.09 4.05
N LEU A 79 -9.73 -2.30 3.29
CA LEU A 79 -10.38 -1.10 3.82
C LEU A 79 -11.43 -1.45 4.88
N LEU A 80 -12.22 -2.50 4.65
CA LEU A 80 -13.18 -2.98 5.65
C LEU A 80 -12.45 -3.41 6.91
N ARG A 81 -11.38 -4.21 6.77
CA ARG A 81 -10.55 -4.64 7.90
C ARG A 81 -9.93 -3.48 8.67
N ALA A 82 -9.42 -2.47 7.97
CA ALA A 82 -8.82 -1.28 8.58
C ALA A 82 -9.80 -0.53 9.49
N LYS A 83 -11.10 -0.53 9.17
CA LYS A 83 -12.14 0.16 9.96
C LYS A 83 -12.57 -0.61 11.21
N GLU A 84 -12.23 -1.89 11.31
CA GLU A 84 -12.53 -2.72 12.48
C GLU A 84 -11.48 -2.62 13.58
N LEU A 85 -10.29 -2.11 13.25
CA LEU A 85 -9.13 -1.96 14.14
C LEU A 85 -9.13 -0.59 14.83
#